data_AF-A0A848CZR7-F1
#
_entry.id   AF-A0A848CZR7-F1
#
_cell.length_a   1.000
_cell.length_b   1.000
_cell.length_c   1.000
_cell.angle_alpha   90.00
_cell.angle_beta   90.00
_cell.angle_gamma   90.00
#
_symmetry.space_group_name_H-M   'P 1'
#
loop_
_entity.id
_entity.type
_entity.pdbx_description
1 polymer ?
#
loop_
_entity_poly.entity_id
_entity_poly.type
_entity_poly.pdbx_seq_one_letter_code
_entity_poly.pdbx_strand_id
1 'polypeptide(L)' 'MDNQYIVGWGTLALINAGLAQGKNRTGLNWFLFSLLLGPVATLLLLLVEKR' A
#
# COMPACT_ATOMS: atom_id res chain seq x y z
N MET A 1 25.58 18.48 -1.37
CA MET A 1 24.86 17.48 -2.18
C MET A 1 23.63 17.09 -1.39
N ASP A 2 22.47 17.64 -1.74
CA ASP A 2 21.24 17.37 -1.01
C ASP A 2 20.72 15.98 -1.37
N ASN A 3 20.83 15.05 -0.41
CA ASN A 3 20.43 13.67 -0.57
C ASN A 3 18.91 13.55 -0.37
N GLN A 4 18.13 13.78 -1.44
CA GLN A 4 16.67 13.65 -1.38
C GLN A 4 16.24 12.21 -1.68
N TYR A 5 15.51 11.60 -0.75
CA TYR A 5 14.88 10.28 -0.97
C TYR A 5 13.57 10.47 -1.74
N ILE A 6 13.48 9.90 -2.93
CA ILE A 6 12.25 9.89 -3.71
C ILE A 6 11.39 8.73 -3.22
N VAL A 7 10.34 9.05 -2.47
CA VAL A 7 9.30 8.10 -2.08
C VAL A 7 8.08 8.38 -2.95
N GLY A 8 7.72 7.42 -3.81
CA GLY A 8 6.65 7.56 -4.79
C GLY A 8 5.49 6.60 -4.57
N TRP A 9 4.48 6.70 -5.43
CA TRP A 9 3.29 5.84 -5.39
C TRP A 9 3.63 4.35 -5.54
N GLY A 10 4.66 3.99 -6.31
CA GLY A 10 5.13 2.60 -6.42
C GLY A 10 5.65 2.05 -5.10
N THR A 11 6.44 2.85 -4.36
CA THR A 11 6.94 2.48 -3.03
C THR A 11 5.78 2.32 -2.05
N LEU A 12 4.82 3.25 -2.05
CA LEU A 12 3.62 3.17 -1.23
C LEU A 12 2.78 1.93 -1.55
N ALA A 13 2.63 1.60 -2.84
CA ALA A 13 1.90 0.42 -3.27
C ALA A 13 2.55 -0.89 -2.79
N LEU A 14 3.89 -0.98 -2.86
CA LEU A 14 4.65 -2.11 -2.31
C LEU A 14 4.47 -2.25 -0.80
N ILE A 15 4.52 -1.13 -0.06
CA ILE A 15 4.28 -1.13 1.40
C ILE A 15 2.87 -1.62 1.71
N ASN A 16 1.84 -1.08 1.04
CA ASN A 16 0.46 -1.50 1.24
C ASN A 16 0.24 -2.98 0.89
N ALA A 17 0.93 -3.51 -0.12
CA ALA A 17 0.90 -4.93 -0.45
C ALA A 17 1.44 -5.82 0.67
N GLY A 18 2.57 -5.44 1.28
CA GLY A 18 3.16 -6.11 2.43
C GLY A 18 2.26 -6.03 3.67
N LEU A 19 1.72 -4.85 3.97
CA LEU A 19 0.75 -4.66 5.06
C LEU A 19 -0.49 -5.54 4.86
N ALA A 20 -0.98 -5.66 3.62
CA ALA A 20 -2.11 -6.52 3.31
C ALA A 20 -1.80 -8.00 3.53
N GLN A 21 -0.62 -8.48 3.13
CA GLN A 21 -0.19 -9.85 3.42
C GLN A 21 -0.12 -10.12 4.93
N GLY A 22 0.41 -9.17 5.72
CA GLY A 22 0.42 -9.24 7.18
C GLY A 22 -0.98 -9.35 7.79
N LYS A 23 -2.01 -8.78 7.14
CA LYS A 23 -3.44 -8.94 7.52
C LYS A 23 -4.12 -10.17 6.88
N ASN A 24 -3.35 -11.15 6.39
CA ASN A 24 -3.86 -12.33 5.66
C ASN A 24 -4.71 -11.97 4.42
N ARG A 25 -4.45 -10.84 3.75
CA ARG A 25 -5.11 -10.44 2.49
C ARG A 25 -4.17 -10.67 1.30
N THR A 26 -4.73 -10.69 0.10
CA THR A 26 -3.95 -10.87 -1.13
C THR A 26 -3.10 -9.64 -1.43
N GLY A 27 -1.79 -9.72 -1.20
CA GLY A 27 -0.88 -8.59 -1.38
C GLY A 27 -0.88 -8.02 -2.80
N LEU A 28 -0.95 -8.88 -3.82
CA LEU A 28 -0.97 -8.44 -5.23
C LEU A 28 -2.21 -7.61 -5.56
N ASN A 29 -3.38 -7.97 -5.05
CA ASN A 29 -4.59 -7.16 -5.28
C ASN A 29 -4.42 -5.79 -4.63
N TRP A 30 -3.93 -5.73 -3.38
CA TRP A 30 -3.71 -4.48 -2.67
C TRP A 30 -2.59 -3.63 -3.27
N PHE A 31 -1.57 -4.24 -3.89
CA PHE A 31 -0.56 -3.55 -4.69
C PHE A 31 -1.21 -2.81 -5.86
N LEU A 32 -1.95 -3.53 -6.70
CA LEU A 32 -2.64 -2.96 -7.87
C LEU A 32 -3.68 -1.91 -7.46
N PHE A 33 -4.42 -2.18 -6.39
CA PHE A 33 -5.38 -1.23 -5.82
C PHE A 33 -4.70 0.06 -5.35
N SER A 34 -3.53 -0.05 -4.74
CA SER A 34 -2.74 1.10 -4.28
C SER A 34 -2.07 1.88 -5.41
N LEU A 35 -1.76 1.24 -6.54
CA LEU A 35 -1.28 1.98 -7.72
C LEU A 35 -2.34 2.94 -8.27
N LEU A 36 -3.63 2.57 -8.15
CA LEU A 36 -4.76 3.40 -8.59
C LEU A 36 -5.17 4.44 -7.55
N LEU A 37 -5.30 4.03 -6.29
CA LEU A 37 -5.85 4.87 -5.22
C LEU A 37 -4.79 5.59 -4.36
N GLY A 38 -3.53 5.20 -4.48
CA GLY A 38 -2.43 5.76 -3.71
C GLY A 38 -2.68 5.64 -2.19
N PRO A 39 -2.54 6.75 -1.42
CA PRO A 39 -2.73 6.76 0.03
C PRO A 39 -4.11 6.34 0.50
N VAL A 40 -5.14 6.49 -0.34
CA VAL A 40 -6.52 6.10 0.01
C VAL A 40 -6.60 4.58 0.21
N ALA A 41 -5.81 3.80 -0.53
CA ALA A 41 -5.74 2.35 -0.31
C ALA A 41 -5.20 2.01 1.09
N THR A 42 -4.32 2.84 1.67
CA THR A 42 -3.83 2.63 3.04
C THR A 42 -4.95 2.82 4.05
N LEU A 43 -5.80 3.84 3.88
CA LEU A 43 -6.96 4.07 4.75
C LEU A 43 -7.97 2.93 4.65
N LEU A 44 -8.26 2.46 3.43
CA LEU A 44 -9.13 1.30 3.22
C LEU A 44 -8.54 0.03 3.85
N LEU A 45 -7.22 -0.18 3.71
CA LEU A 45 -6.56 -1.32 4.31
C LEU A 45 -6.60 -1.28 5.84
N LEU A 46 -6.48 -0.09 6.42
CA LEU A 46 -6.55 0.15 7.86
C LEU A 46 -7.97 -0.12 8.38
N LEU A 47 -8.96 0.55 7.82
CA LEU A 47 -10.34 0.63 8.35
C LEU A 47 -11.22 -0.56 7.98
N VAL A 48 -10.98 -1.19 6.84
CA VAL A 48 -11.75 -2.38 6.46
C VAL A 48 -11.22 -3.55 7.30
N GLU A 49 -12.04 -4.07 8.20
CA GLU A 49 -11.76 -5.31 8.93
C GLU A 49 -11.84 -6.51 7.97
N LYS A 50 -10.97 -7.52 8.16
CA LYS A 50 -11.16 -8.80 7.48
C LYS A 50 -12.14 -9.58 8.37
N ARG A 51 -13.36 -9.82 7.87
CA ARG A 51 -14.31 -10.72 8.55
C ARG A 51 -13.77 -12.15 8.54
#